data_AF-A0A0D6T0J6-F1
#
_entry.id   AF-A0A0D6T0J6-F1
#
_cell.length_a   1.000
_cell.length_b   1.000
_cell.length_c   1.000
_cell.angle_alpha   90.00
_cell.angle_beta   90.00
_cell.angle_gamma   90.00
#
_symmetry.space_group_name_H-M   'P 1'
#
loop_
_entity.id
_entity.type
_entity.pdbx_description
1 polymer ?
#
loop_
_entity_poly.entity_id
_entity_poly.type
_entity_poly.pdbx_seq_one_letter_code
_entity_poly.pdbx_strand_id
1 'polypeptide(L)'
;MRITLVTKVLADGTACAKCKDVMRLLERGNHLSRIDRTLVADERDPAGPGWIAAQLYGVDSAPFFVVRTDDGHERVYTVFHEFLHEVLEAG
;
A
#
# COMPACT_ATOMS: atom_id res chain seq x y z
N MET A 1 -10.13 3.40 12.22
CA MET A 1 -9.63 3.31 10.82
C MET A 1 -8.38 2.44 10.79
N ARG A 2 -8.22 1.60 9.76
CA ARG A 2 -7.04 0.74 9.54
C ARG A 2 -6.49 0.91 8.11
N ILE A 3 -5.19 1.13 7.98
CA ILE A 3 -4.48 1.35 6.71
C ILE A 3 -3.56 0.16 6.41
N THR A 4 -3.79 -0.50 5.29
CA THR A 4 -2.89 -1.52 4.74
C THR A 4 -2.17 -0.98 3.51
N LEU A 5 -0.85 -1.00 3.51
CA LEU A 5 -0.02 -0.71 2.35
C LEU A 5 0.38 -2.02 1.67
N VAL A 6 0.14 -2.15 0.37
CA VAL A 6 0.67 -3.25 -0.44
C VAL A 6 1.87 -2.75 -1.22
N THR A 7 2.99 -3.46 -1.11
CA THR A 7 4.25 -3.18 -1.81
C THR A 7 4.62 -4.36 -2.70
N LYS A 8 5.60 -4.18 -3.59
CA LYS A 8 6.11 -5.24 -4.46
C LYS A 8 7.62 -5.40 -4.35
N VAL A 9 8.05 -6.65 -4.29
CA VAL A 9 9.45 -7.07 -4.46
C VAL A 9 9.56 -7.76 -5.81
N LEU A 10 10.53 -7.33 -6.61
CA LEU A 10 10.78 -7.86 -7.94
C LEU A 10 11.45 -9.23 -7.85
N ALA A 11 11.48 -9.97 -8.97
CA ALA A 11 12.11 -11.29 -9.03
C ALA A 11 13.60 -11.29 -8.60
N ASP A 12 14.29 -10.15 -8.78
CA ASP A 12 15.68 -9.94 -8.35
C ASP A 12 15.84 -9.65 -6.85
N GLY A 13 14.74 -9.61 -6.09
CA GLY A 13 14.71 -9.33 -4.66
C GLY A 13 14.72 -7.85 -4.30
N THR A 14 14.78 -6.94 -5.28
CA THR A 14 14.72 -5.51 -5.01
C THR A 14 13.29 -5.00 -4.87
N ALA A 15 13.07 -4.02 -4.00
CA ALA A 15 11.77 -3.35 -3.94
C ALA A 15 11.49 -2.58 -5.24
N CYS A 16 10.22 -2.60 -5.65
CA CYS A 16 9.77 -1.88 -6.84
C CYS A 16 10.08 -0.38 -6.74
N ALA A 17 10.40 0.28 -7.86
CA ALA A 17 10.82 1.69 -7.86
C ALA A 17 9.78 2.61 -7.19
N LYS A 18 8.51 2.51 -7.60
CA LYS A 18 7.41 3.29 -7.01
C LYS A 18 7.21 2.99 -5.51
N CYS A 19 7.46 1.74 -5.09
CA CYS A 19 7.35 1.32 -3.69
C CYS A 19 8.42 2.03 -2.85
N LYS A 20 9.66 2.11 -3.35
CA LYS A 20 10.75 2.84 -2.70
C LYS A 20 10.42 4.33 -2.56
N ASP A 21 9.82 4.92 -3.58
CA ASP A 21 9.44 6.35 -3.56
C ASP A 21 8.32 6.63 -2.58
N VAL A 22 7.25 5.83 -2.57
CA VAL A 22 6.15 5.96 -1.62
C VAL A 22 6.62 5.76 -0.18
N MET A 23 7.48 4.76 0.09
CA MET A 23 8.07 4.58 1.41
C MET A 23 8.81 5.84 1.84
N ARG A 24 9.70 6.38 0.98
CA ARG A 24 10.46 7.61 1.27
C ARG A 24 9.55 8.81 1.56
N LEU A 25 8.44 8.95 0.83
CA LEU A 25 7.46 10.02 1.06
C LEU A 25 6.75 9.86 2.41
N LEU A 26 6.36 8.63 2.78
CA LEU A 26 5.78 8.32 4.09
C LEU A 26 6.75 8.62 5.24
N GLU A 27 8.04 8.31 5.11
CA GLU A 27 9.02 8.61 6.17
C GLU A 27 9.25 10.12 6.30
N ARG A 28 9.41 10.82 5.17
CA ARG A 28 9.59 12.29 5.14
C ARG A 28 8.39 13.04 5.71
N GLY A 29 7.18 12.55 5.48
CA GLY A 29 5.94 13.09 6.06
C GLY A 29 5.68 12.65 7.51
N ASN A 30 6.56 11.84 8.10
CA ASN A 30 6.36 11.24 9.43
C ASN A 30 5.03 10.46 9.55
N HIS A 31 4.61 9.82 8.45
CA HIS A 31 3.35 9.08 8.33
C HIS A 31 3.53 7.56 8.40
N LEU A 32 4.76 7.05 8.45
CA LEU A 32 5.01 5.60 8.53
C LEU A 32 4.26 4.94 9.71
N SER A 33 4.18 5.63 10.85
CA SER A 33 3.48 5.13 12.05
C SER A 33 1.96 5.00 11.88
N ARG A 34 1.39 5.61 10.82
CA ARG A 34 -0.04 5.51 10.49
C ARG A 34 -0.38 4.26 9.67
N ILE A 35 0.63 3.55 9.14
CA ILE A 35 0.42 2.33 8.36
C ILE A 35 0.32 1.14 9.33
N ASP A 36 -0.87 0.57 9.48
CA ASP A 36 -1.11 -0.54 10.41
C ASP A 36 -0.52 -1.87 9.92
N ARG A 37 -0.47 -2.05 8.59
CA ARG A 37 0.00 -3.29 7.99
C ARG A 37 0.66 -3.05 6.64
N THR A 38 1.75 -3.76 6.39
CA THR A 38 2.36 -3.85 5.06
C THR A 38 2.23 -5.27 4.54
N LEU A 39 1.73 -5.43 3.31
CA LEU A 39 1.75 -6.67 2.55
C LEU A 39 2.76 -6.56 1.42
N VAL A 40 3.39 -7.69 1.09
CA VAL A 40 4.38 -7.76 0.02
C VAL A 40 3.87 -8.71 -1.06
N ALA A 41 3.77 -8.18 -2.28
CA ALA A 41 3.64 -8.95 -3.51
C ALA A 41 5.05 -9.30 -3.95
N ASP A 42 5.51 -10.51 -3.67
CA ASP A 42 6.83 -10.98 -4.07
C ASP A 42 6.71 -11.69 -5.42
N GLU A 43 7.37 -11.22 -6.48
CA GLU A 43 7.31 -11.87 -7.81
C GLU A 43 7.84 -13.32 -7.79
N ARG A 44 8.58 -13.70 -6.75
CA ARG A 44 9.07 -15.08 -6.54
C ARG A 44 8.04 -15.98 -5.86
N ASP A 45 7.00 -15.39 -5.27
CA ASP A 45 5.88 -16.09 -4.63
C ASP A 45 4.53 -15.50 -5.10
N PRO A 46 4.02 -15.91 -6.28
CA PRO A 46 2.76 -15.41 -6.83
C PRO A 46 1.52 -15.73 -5.97
N ALA A 47 1.63 -16.66 -5.02
CA ALA A 47 0.56 -16.97 -4.06
C ALA A 47 0.66 -16.14 -2.77
N GLY A 48 1.64 -15.23 -2.70
CA GLY A 48 1.91 -14.41 -1.54
C GLY A 48 0.77 -13.41 -1.21
N PRO A 49 0.74 -12.91 0.03
CA PRO A 49 -0.38 -12.11 0.54
C PRO A 49 -0.60 -10.79 -0.21
N GLY A 50 0.46 -10.17 -0.75
CA GLY A 50 0.30 -8.97 -1.57
C GLY A 50 -0.36 -9.23 -2.93
N TRP A 51 -0.09 -10.39 -3.55
CA TRP A 51 -0.75 -10.78 -4.80
C TRP A 51 -2.20 -11.20 -4.59
N ILE A 52 -2.49 -11.87 -3.48
CA ILE A 52 -3.88 -12.17 -3.08
C ILE A 52 -4.65 -10.87 -2.87
N ALA A 53 -4.07 -9.89 -2.17
CA ALA A 53 -4.70 -8.57 -1.98
C ALA A 53 -4.90 -7.84 -3.32
N ALA A 54 -3.89 -7.82 -4.18
CA ALA A 54 -3.98 -7.21 -5.51
C ALA A 54 -5.15 -7.79 -6.33
N GLN A 55 -5.29 -9.12 -6.34
CA GLN A 55 -6.41 -9.80 -7.01
C GLN A 55 -7.76 -9.49 -6.37
N LEU A 56 -7.84 -9.51 -5.04
CA LEU A 56 -9.08 -9.22 -4.29
C LEU A 56 -9.62 -7.82 -4.62
N TYR A 57 -8.73 -6.84 -4.75
CA TYR A 57 -9.08 -5.44 -5.00
C TYR A 57 -9.03 -5.05 -6.49
N GLY A 58 -8.69 -5.97 -7.40
CA GLY A 58 -8.60 -5.71 -8.83
C GLY A 58 -7.53 -4.69 -9.21
N VAL A 59 -6.37 -4.71 -8.52
CA VAL A 59 -5.26 -3.77 -8.73
C VAL A 59 -4.07 -4.48 -9.35
N ASP A 60 -3.64 -4.05 -10.53
CA ASP A 60 -2.55 -4.69 -11.27
C ASP A 60 -1.14 -4.20 -10.88
N SER A 61 -1.04 -3.16 -10.05
CA SER A 61 0.25 -2.54 -9.75
C SER A 61 0.40 -2.11 -8.29
N ALA A 62 1.61 -2.27 -7.77
CA ALA A 62 2.03 -1.77 -6.47
C ALA A 62 2.91 -0.51 -6.61
N PRO A 63 2.96 0.36 -5.60
CA PRO A 63 2.23 0.28 -4.33
C PRO A 63 0.77 0.74 -4.45
N PHE A 64 -0.09 0.24 -3.55
CA PHE A 64 -1.44 0.76 -3.33
C PHE A 64 -1.83 0.62 -1.86
N PHE A 65 -2.86 1.35 -1.45
CA PHE A 65 -3.35 1.38 -0.08
C PHE A 65 -4.78 0.86 -0.03
N VAL A 66 -5.10 0.13 1.04
CA VAL A 66 -6.46 -0.25 1.40
C VAL A 66 -6.75 0.39 2.75
N VAL A 67 -7.76 1.26 2.77
CA VAL A 67 -8.21 1.95 3.97
C VAL A 67 -9.55 1.38 4.37
N ARG A 68 -9.61 0.80 5.57
CA ARG A 68 -10.85 0.31 6.18
C ARG A 68 -11.30 1.29 7.27
N THR A 69 -12.48 1.85 7.12
CA THR A 69 -13.12 2.71 8.12
C THR A 69 -13.76 1.86 9.23
N ASP A 70 -14.10 2.49 10.36
CA ASP A 70 -14.61 1.77 11.52
C ASP A 70 -16.03 1.20 11.33
N ASP A 71 -16.78 1.75 10.38
CA ASP A 71 -18.07 1.24 9.90
C ASP A 71 -17.93 0.08 8.89
N GLY A 72 -16.70 -0.32 8.55
CA GLY A 72 -16.40 -1.47 7.70
C GLY A 72 -16.31 -1.17 6.21
N HIS A 73 -16.49 0.08 5.77
CA HIS A 73 -16.24 0.43 4.38
C HIS A 73 -14.74 0.34 4.04
N GLU A 74 -14.45 -0.13 2.83
CA GLU A 74 -13.10 -0.22 2.30
C GLU A 74 -12.94 0.67 1.07
N ARG A 75 -11.83 1.38 1.01
CA ARG A 75 -11.44 2.16 -0.16
C ARG A 75 -9.99 1.90 -0.53
N VAL A 76 -9.77 1.74 -1.83
CA VAL A 76 -8.46 1.49 -2.43
C VAL A 76 -7.92 2.79 -3.00
N TYR A 77 -6.65 3.09 -2.72
CA TYR A 77 -5.94 4.22 -3.29
C TYR A 77 -4.71 3.72 -4.04
N THR A 78 -4.68 3.95 -5.36
CA THR A 78 -3.51 3.66 -6.21
C THR A 78 -2.65 4.91 -6.46
N VAL A 79 -3.18 6.09 -6.13
CA VAL A 79 -2.51 7.38 -6.23
C VAL A 79 -2.11 7.85 -4.84
N PHE A 80 -0.80 7.96 -4.58
CA PHE A 80 -0.29 8.34 -3.26
C PHE A 80 -0.78 9.71 -2.78
N HIS A 81 -0.87 10.69 -3.70
CA HIS A 81 -1.29 12.05 -3.35
C HIS A 81 -2.76 12.12 -2.91
N GLU A 82 -3.65 11.35 -3.54
CA GLU A 82 -5.05 11.22 -3.11
C GLU A 82 -5.13 10.58 -1.73
N PHE A 83 -4.40 9.48 -1.51
CA PHE A 83 -4.31 8.84 -0.20
C PHE A 83 -3.79 9.80 0.89
N LEU A 84 -2.72 10.54 0.59
CA LEU A 84 -2.12 11.50 1.52
C LEU A 84 -3.16 12.54 1.96
N HIS A 85 -3.78 13.24 1.01
CA HIS A 85 -4.74 14.29 1.33
C HIS A 85 -6.03 13.78 1.96
N GLU A 86 -6.62 12.70 1.44
CA GLU A 86 -7.93 12.22 1.93
C GLU A 86 -7.84 11.44 3.25
N VAL A 87 -6.66 10.91 3.62
CA VAL A 87 -6.54 9.96 4.74
C VAL A 87 -5.54 10.37 5.80
N LEU A 88 -4.38 10.89 5.39
CA LEU A 88 -3.29 11.22 6.32
C LEU A 88 -3.33 12.68 6.77
N GLU A 89 -3.70 13.58 5.86
CA GLU A 89 -3.78 15.03 6.08
C GLU A 89 -5.22 15.55 6.24
N ALA A 90 -6.22 14.70 6.07
CA ALA A 90 -7.61 15.03 6.39
C ALA A 90 -7.73 15.25 7.90
N GLY A 91 -7.59 16.51 8.32
CA GLY A 91 -7.60 16.99 9.70
C GLY A 91 -8.01 18.45 9.77
#